data_AF-A0A661DAT4-F1
#
_entry.id   AF-A0A661DAT4-F1
#
_cell.length_a   1.000
_cell.length_b   1.000
_cell.length_c   1.000
_cell.angle_alpha   90.00
_cell.angle_beta   90.00
_cell.angle_gamma   90.00
#
_symmetry.space_group_name_H-M   'P 1'
#
loop_
_entity.id
_entity.type
_entity.pdbx_description
1 polymer ?
#
loop_
_entity_poly.entity_id
_entity_poly.type
_entity_poly.pdbx_seq_one_letter_code
_entity_poly.pdbx_strand_id
1 'polypeptide(L)'
;MDLMMPEIDGLEATRRIKQLLALKTVFVIAVSASAFKYYQQKSLEAGYDDFIAKQIHIETLLDLQKYLDLKWVYAHNGRATTALQNEPTAV
;
A
#
# COMPACT_ATOMS: atom_id res chain seq x y z
N MET A 1 -4.33 -8.24 0.70
CA MET A 1 -4.92 -9.58 0.60
C MET A 1 -5.26 -9.84 -0.86
N ASP A 2 -4.78 -10.95 -1.40
CA ASP A 2 -5.17 -11.37 -2.76
C ASP A 2 -6.61 -11.90 -2.74
N LEU A 3 -7.44 -11.49 -3.69
CA LEU A 3 -8.79 -12.03 -3.79
C LEU A 3 -8.80 -13.50 -4.23
N MET A 4 -7.84 -13.89 -5.08
CA MET A 4 -7.78 -15.23 -5.65
C MET A 4 -6.69 -16.04 -4.95
N MET A 5 -7.08 -16.92 -4.03
CA MET A 5 -6.18 -17.79 -3.27
C MET A 5 -6.70 -19.24 -3.26
N PRO A 6 -5.82 -20.24 -3.12
CA PRO A 6 -6.23 -21.64 -2.95
C PRO A 6 -6.89 -21.86 -1.57
N GLU A 7 -7.73 -22.90 -1.48
CA GLU A 7 -8.48 -23.33 -0.28
C GLU A 7 -9.57 -22.36 0.20
N ILE A 8 -9.20 -21.13 0.56
CA ILE A 8 -10.12 -20.05 0.91
C ILE A 8 -9.76 -18.80 0.10
N ASP A 9 -10.79 -18.13 -0.43
CA ASP A 9 -10.58 -16.88 -1.16
C ASP A 9 -10.28 -15.71 -0.20
N GLY A 10 -9.80 -14.60 -0.77
CA GLY A 10 -9.50 -13.40 0.02
C GLY A 10 -10.71 -12.79 0.69
N LEU A 11 -11.93 -12.98 0.15
CA LEU A 11 -13.14 -12.42 0.75
C LEU A 11 -13.45 -13.13 2.07
N GLU A 12 -13.43 -14.46 2.07
CA GLU A 12 -13.65 -15.26 3.28
C GLU A 12 -12.50 -15.08 4.28
N ALA A 13 -11.26 -15.01 3.82
CA ALA A 13 -10.11 -14.72 4.69
C ALA A 13 -10.28 -13.38 5.43
N THR A 14 -10.67 -12.31 4.72
CA THR A 14 -10.90 -11.00 5.34
C THR A 14 -12.10 -11.03 6.28
N ARG A 15 -13.19 -11.70 5.92
CA ARG A 15 -14.35 -11.85 6.80
C ARG A 15 -13.96 -12.50 8.14
N ARG A 16 -13.14 -13.55 8.10
CA ARG A 16 -12.61 -14.22 9.31
C ARG A 16 -11.72 -13.29 10.12
N ILE A 17 -10.81 -12.55 9.48
CA ILE A 17 -9.93 -11.57 10.16
C ILE A 17 -10.77 -10.52 10.90
N LYS A 18 -11.77 -9.93 10.24
CA LYS A 18 -12.60 -8.86 10.81
C LYS A 18 -13.54 -9.35 11.92
N GLN A 19 -13.81 -10.66 12.01
CA GLN A 19 -14.56 -11.27 13.12
C GLN A 19 -13.73 -11.47 14.38
N LEU A 20 -12.41 -11.53 14.27
CA LEU A 20 -11.53 -11.67 15.42
C LEU A 20 -11.39 -10.32 16.14
N LEU A 21 -11.87 -10.24 17.38
CA LEU A 21 -11.88 -8.98 18.15
C LEU A 21 -10.47 -8.35 18.25
N ALA A 22 -9.45 -9.19 18.42
CA ALA A 22 -8.04 -8.76 18.48
C ALA A 22 -7.52 -8.15 17.17
N LEU A 23 -8.15 -8.45 16.03
CA LEU A 23 -7.73 -7.99 14.70
C LEU A 23 -8.74 -7.04 14.05
N LYS A 24 -9.76 -6.60 14.79
CA LYS A 24 -10.86 -5.78 14.25
C LYS A 24 -10.37 -4.46 13.63
N THR A 25 -9.27 -3.92 14.14
CA THR A 25 -8.66 -2.66 13.67
C THR A 25 -7.59 -2.87 12.60
N VAL A 26 -7.25 -4.12 12.25
CA VAL A 26 -6.26 -4.38 11.21
C VAL A 26 -6.79 -3.86 9.88
N PHE A 27 -5.96 -3.09 9.19
CA PHE A 27 -6.24 -2.56 7.87
C PHE A 27 -5.99 -3.64 6.81
N VAL A 28 -6.98 -3.92 5.97
CA VAL A 28 -6.92 -4.97 4.94
C VAL A 28 -7.24 -4.36 3.58
N ILE A 29 -6.25 -4.40 2.67
CA ILE A 29 -6.37 -3.90 1.30
C ILE A 29 -6.59 -5.07 0.36
N ALA A 30 -7.63 -5.03 -0.47
CA ALA A 30 -7.89 -6.03 -1.51
C ALA A 30 -6.94 -5.82 -2.67
N VAL A 31 -6.42 -6.91 -3.22
CA VAL A 31 -5.56 -6.90 -4.41
C VAL A 31 -6.14 -7.87 -5.42
N SER A 32 -6.49 -7.40 -6.62
CA SER A 32 -7.15 -8.21 -7.65
C SER A 32 -6.56 -7.99 -9.04
N ALA A 33 -6.47 -9.06 -9.84
CA ALA A 33 -6.15 -8.98 -11.27
C ALA A 33 -7.27 -8.35 -12.10
N SER A 34 -8.48 -8.29 -11.55
CA SER A 34 -9.64 -7.73 -12.23
C SER A 34 -10.26 -6.60 -11.40
N ALA A 35 -10.35 -5.42 -12.02
CA ALA A 35 -11.03 -4.24 -11.49
C ALA A 35 -12.55 -4.24 -11.77
N PHE A 36 -13.16 -5.39 -12.08
CA PHE A 36 -14.60 -5.44 -12.28
C PHE A 36 -15.31 -4.95 -11.01
N LYS A 37 -16.24 -4.00 -11.17
CA LYS A 37 -17.04 -3.41 -10.08
C LYS A 37 -17.66 -4.46 -9.14
N TYR A 38 -17.96 -5.64 -9.65
CA TYR A 38 -18.44 -6.78 -8.87
C TYR A 38 -17.50 -7.15 -7.70
N TYR A 39 -16.19 -7.25 -7.96
CA TYR A 39 -15.21 -7.59 -6.91
C TYR A 39 -14.96 -6.44 -5.96
N GLN A 40 -15.08 -5.19 -6.43
CA GLN A 40 -14.99 -4.02 -5.57
C GLN A 40 -16.13 -4.00 -4.54
N GLN A 41 -17.37 -4.23 -4.99
CA GLN A 41 -18.54 -4.29 -4.13
C GLN A 41 -18.44 -5.43 -3.09
N LYS A 42 -18.06 -6.63 -3.54
CA LYS A 42 -17.83 -7.78 -2.64
C LYS A 42 -16.72 -7.53 -1.62
N SER A 43 -15.66 -6.82 -2.01
CA SER A 43 -14.58 -6.46 -1.09
C SER A 43 -15.10 -5.53 0.00
N LEU A 44 -15.90 -4.52 -0.35
CA LEU A 44 -16.51 -3.63 0.63
C LEU A 44 -17.39 -4.41 1.63
N GLU A 45 -18.21 -5.34 1.14
CA GLU A 45 -19.08 -6.19 1.98
C GLU A 45 -18.29 -7.15 2.89
N ALA A 46 -17.15 -7.64 2.43
CA ALA A 46 -16.26 -8.49 3.23
C ALA A 46 -15.48 -7.71 4.31
N GLY A 47 -15.56 -6.37 4.31
CA GLY A 47 -14.93 -5.50 5.30
C GLY A 47 -13.52 -5.06 4.92
N TYR A 48 -13.19 -5.02 3.64
CA TYR A 48 -11.94 -4.42 3.16
C TYR A 48 -11.96 -2.90 3.34
N ASP A 49 -10.78 -2.35 3.62
CA ASP A 49 -10.62 -0.91 3.87
C ASP A 49 -10.17 -0.15 2.62
N ASP A 50 -9.51 -0.82 1.68
CA ASP A 50 -9.16 -0.26 0.36
C ASP A 50 -8.99 -1.38 -0.70
N PHE A 51 -8.83 -0.99 -1.96
CA PHE A 51 -8.65 -1.88 -3.10
C PHE A 51 -7.54 -1.38 -4.05
N ILE A 52 -6.68 -2.30 -4.47
CA ILE A 52 -5.61 -2.08 -5.45
C ILE A 52 -5.75 -3.09 -6.60
N ALA A 53 -5.76 -2.59 -7.83
CA ALA A 53 -5.67 -3.44 -9.01
C ALA A 53 -4.22 -3.91 -9.24
N LYS A 54 -4.03 -5.18 -9.63
CA LYS A 54 -2.77 -5.66 -10.19
C LYS A 54 -2.66 -5.17 -11.65
N GLN A 55 -1.50 -4.82 -12.20
CA GLN A 55 -0.13 -4.85 -11.69
C GLN A 55 0.13 -3.72 -10.67
N ILE A 56 0.68 -4.03 -9.50
CA ILE A 56 0.96 -3.02 -8.47
C ILE A 56 2.20 -2.23 -8.87
N HIS A 57 2.06 -0.91 -9.04
CA HIS A 57 3.17 0.00 -9.29
C HIS A 57 3.76 0.56 -7.99
N ILE A 58 5.01 1.03 -8.05
CA ILE A 58 5.73 1.56 -6.87
C ILE A 58 4.99 2.76 -6.29
N GLU A 59 4.44 3.63 -7.13
CA GLU A 59 3.70 4.82 -6.74
C GLU A 59 2.50 4.45 -5.85
N THR A 60 1.78 3.38 -6.21
CA THR A 60 0.67 2.86 -5.41
C THR A 60 1.12 2.33 -4.05
N LEU A 61 2.32 1.75 -3.97
CA LEU A 61 2.90 1.33 -2.69
C LEU A 61 3.33 2.51 -1.84
N LEU A 62 3.90 3.56 -2.44
CA LEU A 62 4.29 4.79 -1.74
C LEU A 62 3.07 5.49 -1.13
N ASP A 63 1.92 5.46 -1.83
CA ASP A 63 0.66 6.00 -1.35
C ASP A 63 0.11 5.30 -0.10
N LEU A 64 0.56 4.08 0.22
CA LEU A 64 0.13 3.36 1.42
C LEU A 64 0.51 4.07 2.72
N GLN A 65 1.44 5.02 2.68
CA GLN A 65 1.76 5.90 3.81
C GLN A 65 0.53 6.66 4.36
N LYS A 66 -0.54 6.80 3.57
CA LYS A 66 -1.78 7.44 4.04
C LYS A 66 -2.56 6.58 5.03
N TYR A 67 -2.33 5.26 5.05
CA TYR A 67 -3.00 4.31 5.94
C TYR A 67 -2.10 3.81 7.07
N LEU A 68 -0.80 3.95 6.91
CA LEU A 68 0.21 3.39 7.78
C LEU A 68 1.15 4.51 8.21
N ASP A 69 1.55 4.55 9.48
CA ASP A 69 2.56 5.49 9.99
C ASP A 69 3.96 5.12 9.48
N LEU A 70 4.14 5.23 8.16
CA LEU A 70 5.37 4.89 7.44
C LEU A 70 6.19 6.14 7.19
N LYS A 71 7.50 5.99 7.32
CA LYS A 71 8.49 6.97 6.87
C LYS A 71 9.35 6.31 5.81
N TRP A 72 9.24 6.81 4.57
CA TRP A 72 10.09 6.34 3.48
C TRP A 72 11.52 6.83 3.68
N VAL A 73 12.48 5.91 3.61
CA VAL A 73 13.91 6.23 3.61
C VAL A 73 14.40 6.13 2.17
N TYR A 74 14.78 7.27 1.60
CA TYR A 74 15.33 7.33 0.25
C TYR A 74 16.85 7.33 0.33
N ALA A 75 17.51 6.39 -0.37
CA ALA A 75 18.95 6.45 -0.55
C ALA A 75 19.29 7.72 -1.33
N HIS A 76 20.10 8.61 -0.74
CA HIS A 76 20.77 9.63 -1.52
C HIS A 76 21.79 8.93 -2.40
N ASN A 77 21.44 8.67 -3.65
CA ASN A 77 22.41 8.33 -4.68
C ASN A 77 23.19 9.60 -5.01
N GLY A 78 24.10 9.96 -4.11
CA GLY A 78 25.03 11.05 -4.28
C GLY A 78 25.99 10.72 -5.42
N ARG A 79 25.79 11.33 -6.58
CA ARG A 79 26.96 11.90 -7.25
C ARG A 79 27.34 13.13 -6.45
N ALA A 80 28.34 12.99 -5.59
CA ALA A 80 29.09 14.13 -5.11
C ALA A 80 29.74 14.78 -6.35
N THR A 81 29.13 15.84 -6.87
CA THR A 81 29.86 16.76 -7.74
C THR A 81 30.65 17.66 -6.82
N THR A 82 31.91 17.29 -6.60
CA THR A 82 32.93 18.19 -6.07
C THR A 82 33.07 19.37 -7.03
N ALA A 83 32.53 20.52 -6.65
CA ALA A 83 33.04 21.81 -7.09
C ALA A 83 33.38 22.59 -5.82
N LEU A 84 34.65 22.45 -5.41
CA LEU A 84 35.30 23.40 -4.51
C LEU A 84 35.45 24.73 -5.25
N GLN A 85 35.44 25.84 -4.46
CA GLN A 85 35.83 27.22 -4.80
C GLN A 85 34.69 28.07 -5.40
N ASN A 86 34.18 29.14 -4.76
CA ASN A 86 34.79 30.12 -3.86
C ASN A 86 33.76 30.72 -2.86
N GLU A 87 34.25 31.10 -1.67
CA GLU A 87 33.49 31.78 -0.61
C GLU A 87 33.22 33.29 -0.91
N PRO A 88 32.77 34.12 0.08
CA PRO A 88 31.64 35.02 -0.07
C PRO A 88 32.05 36.47 -0.38
N THR A 89 31.18 37.23 -1.04
CA THR A 89 31.30 38.70 -1.01
C THR A 89 30.04 39.29 -0.40
N ALA A 90 30.20 39.71 0.86
CA ALA A 90 29.33 40.69 1.48
C ALA A 90 29.59 42.07 0.84
N VAL A 91 28.53 42.74 0.40
CA VAL A 91 28.20 44.17 0.66
C VAL A 91 26.69 44.30 0.59
#